data_AF-A0A846DZ15-F1
#
_entry.id   AF-A0A846DZ15-F1
#
_cell.length_a   1.000
_cell.length_b   1.000
_cell.length_c   1.000
_cell.angle_alpha   90.00
_cell.angle_beta   90.00
_cell.angle_gamma   90.00
#
_symmetry.space_group_name_H-M   'P 1'
#
loop_
_entity.id
_entity.type
_entity.pdbx_description
1 polymer ?
#
loop_
_entity_poly.entity_id
_entity_poly.type
_entity_poly.pdbx_seq_one_letter_code
_entity_poly.pdbx_strand_id
1 'polypeptide(L)'
;MVKPKEQDNDNKPSTCSPRTLTAVGLTVICTTADSRSQIEQLSPASFAYIGDAVYELYIRTHYLLPPRRICAYHDQVVAQVRAETQASHLRSLSPYLTDEEKEILRRGRNAANGGPRRLSPEVYQKATSLETLIGYLYLKNPQRLNQLLGLLELNKI
;
A
#
# COMPACT_ATOMS: atom_id res chain seq x y z
N MET A 1 6.23 10.69 67.61
CA MET A 1 6.97 11.93 67.37
C MET A 1 7.65 11.80 66.00
N VAL A 2 7.31 12.70 65.07
CA VAL A 2 7.91 12.95 63.73
C VAL A 2 7.91 11.80 62.70
N LYS A 3 6.98 11.90 61.74
CA LYS A 3 7.19 11.41 60.36
C LYS A 3 8.06 12.43 59.61
N PRO A 4 8.99 12.03 58.74
CA PRO A 4 9.48 12.89 57.67
C PRO A 4 8.51 12.81 56.47
N LYS A 5 8.17 13.99 55.95
CA LYS A 5 7.63 14.23 54.61
C LYS A 5 8.79 14.62 53.70
N GLU A 6 8.78 14.16 52.45
CA GLU A 6 9.30 14.82 51.24
C GLU A 6 9.08 13.83 50.07
N GLN A 7 8.11 14.08 49.18
CA GLN A 7 8.08 14.97 48.01
C GLN A 7 8.60 14.31 46.72
N ASP A 8 7.72 14.38 45.72
CA ASP A 8 7.90 14.36 44.27
C ASP A 8 8.69 13.23 43.60
N ASN A 9 7.94 12.42 42.83
CA ASN A 9 8.09 12.44 41.38
C ASN A 9 6.84 11.89 40.70
N ASP A 10 5.98 12.80 40.24
CA ASP A 10 4.93 12.53 39.26
C ASP A 10 5.56 12.11 37.93
N ASN A 11 5.98 10.84 37.82
CA ASN A 11 6.33 10.26 36.52
C ASN A 11 5.06 9.65 35.90
N LYS A 12 4.11 10.52 35.56
CA LYS A 12 2.96 10.15 34.75
C LYS A 12 3.46 9.89 33.33
N PRO A 13 3.29 8.69 32.75
CA PRO A 13 3.68 8.46 31.37
C PRO A 13 2.93 9.46 30.49
N SER A 14 3.69 10.29 29.81
CA SER A 14 3.18 11.22 28.81
C SER A 14 2.38 10.41 27.79
N THR A 15 1.07 10.62 27.80
CA THR A 15 0.16 10.03 26.81
C THR A 15 0.50 10.63 25.46
N CYS A 16 1.42 9.99 24.75
CA CYS A 16 1.69 10.28 23.35
C CYS A 16 0.44 9.86 22.57
N SER A 17 -0.43 10.83 22.28
CA SER A 17 -1.50 10.63 21.31
C SER A 17 -0.87 10.06 20.03
N PRO A 18 -1.37 8.95 19.47
CA PRO A 18 -0.81 8.39 18.25
C PRO A 18 -0.91 9.43 17.16
N ARG A 19 0.21 10.08 16.84
CA ARG A 19 0.33 10.91 15.66
C ARG A 19 0.18 9.97 14.48
N THR A 20 -0.95 10.04 13.80
CA THR A 20 -1.14 9.44 12.47
C THR A 20 0.01 9.94 11.62
N LEU A 21 0.98 9.08 11.33
CA LEU A 21 1.98 9.34 10.32
C LEU A 21 1.20 9.49 9.02
N THR A 22 0.96 10.73 8.61
CA THR A 22 0.32 11.06 7.34
C THR A 22 1.03 10.27 6.26
N ALA A 23 0.27 9.35 5.68
CA ALA A 23 0.71 8.34 4.74
C ALA A 23 1.60 8.95 3.66
N VAL A 24 2.77 8.34 3.47
CA VAL A 24 3.58 8.33 2.24
C VAL A 24 3.36 9.59 1.40
N GLY A 25 3.98 10.70 1.81
CA GLY A 25 4.02 11.95 1.04
C GLY A 25 4.88 11.78 -0.22
N LEU A 26 4.44 10.92 -1.13
CA LEU A 26 5.09 10.68 -2.42
C LEU A 26 4.50 11.68 -3.42
N THR A 27 4.99 12.91 -3.37
CA THR A 27 4.66 13.94 -4.36
C THR A 27 5.22 13.51 -5.71
N VAL A 28 4.34 13.14 -6.66
CA VAL A 28 4.72 12.76 -8.02
C VAL A 28 5.45 13.92 -8.71
N ILE A 29 6.62 13.63 -9.28
CA ILE A 29 7.59 14.60 -9.83
C ILE A 29 7.15 15.21 -11.19
N CYS A 30 5.99 14.84 -11.77
CA CYS A 30 5.59 15.32 -13.09
C CYS A 30 4.28 16.12 -13.05
N THR A 31 4.39 17.45 -13.02
CA THR A 31 3.24 18.37 -13.05
C THR A 31 3.35 19.40 -14.17
N THR A 32 3.57 18.98 -15.41
CA THR A 32 3.23 19.80 -16.59
C THR A 32 1.94 19.26 -17.24
N ALA A 33 1.18 20.13 -17.91
CA ALA A 33 -0.08 19.74 -18.56
C ALA A 33 0.13 18.65 -19.63
N ASP A 34 1.29 18.65 -20.27
CA ASP A 34 1.72 17.62 -21.24
C ASP A 34 1.91 16.24 -20.59
N SER A 35 2.32 16.18 -19.32
CA SER A 35 2.45 14.90 -18.60
C SER A 35 1.10 14.21 -18.36
N ARG A 36 -0.02 14.94 -18.27
CA ARG A 36 -1.34 14.34 -17.99
C ARG A 36 -1.88 13.56 -19.18
N SER A 37 -1.77 14.10 -20.39
CA SER A 37 -2.18 13.40 -21.61
C SER A 37 -1.33 12.15 -21.86
N GLN A 38 -0.05 12.20 -21.50
CA GLN A 38 0.87 11.05 -21.58
C GLN A 38 0.51 9.94 -20.57
N ILE A 39 0.09 10.29 -19.35
CA ILE A 39 -0.38 9.31 -18.36
C ILE A 39 -1.59 8.53 -18.87
N GLU A 40 -2.55 9.19 -19.52
CA GLU A 40 -3.75 8.54 -20.08
C GLU A 40 -3.43 7.57 -21.23
N GLN A 41 -2.25 7.68 -21.84
CA GLN A 41 -1.76 6.78 -22.89
C GLN A 41 -0.96 5.59 -22.35
N LEU A 42 -0.66 5.54 -21.05
CA LEU A 42 0.10 4.45 -20.47
C LEU A 42 -0.67 3.13 -20.55
N SER A 43 0.07 2.07 -20.87
CA SER A 43 -0.51 0.72 -20.94
C SER A 43 -0.84 0.20 -19.53
N PRO A 44 -1.78 -0.76 -19.39
CA PRO A 44 -2.04 -1.40 -18.10
C PRO A 44 -0.79 -2.07 -17.49
N ALA A 45 0.10 -2.60 -18.33
CA ALA A 45 1.37 -3.17 -17.91
C ALA A 45 2.34 -2.11 -17.36
N SER A 46 2.35 -0.91 -17.95
CA SER A 46 3.13 0.23 -17.44
C SER A 46 2.63 0.69 -16.07
N PHE A 47 1.31 0.73 -15.88
CA PHE A 47 0.72 1.02 -14.57
C PHE A 47 1.04 -0.09 -13.55
N ALA A 48 0.95 -1.37 -13.94
CA ALA A 48 1.32 -2.47 -13.05
C ALA A 48 2.80 -2.40 -12.63
N TYR A 49 3.70 -2.09 -13.57
CA TYR A 49 5.13 -1.96 -13.31
C TYR A 49 5.44 -0.92 -12.21
N ILE A 50 4.86 0.29 -12.29
CA ILE A 50 5.06 1.29 -11.24
C ILE A 50 4.26 0.97 -9.98
N GLY A 51 3.08 0.37 -10.13
CA GLY A 51 2.19 0.02 -9.04
C GLY A 51 2.75 -1.04 -8.10
N ASP A 52 3.45 -2.05 -8.64
CA ASP A 52 4.20 -3.05 -7.86
C ASP A 52 5.22 -2.39 -6.94
N ALA A 53 6.03 -1.45 -7.47
CA ALA A 53 7.02 -0.72 -6.67
C ALA A 53 6.37 0.16 -5.58
N VAL A 54 5.25 0.83 -5.89
CA VAL A 54 4.52 1.66 -4.92
C VAL A 54 3.90 0.81 -3.82
N TYR A 55 3.32 -0.34 -4.18
CA TYR A 55 2.74 -1.28 -3.22
C TYR A 55 3.81 -1.88 -2.31
N GLU A 56 4.93 -2.35 -2.86
CA GLU A 56 6.09 -2.85 -2.10
C GLU A 56 6.59 -1.80 -1.11
N LEU A 57 6.73 -0.54 -1.54
CA LEU A 57 7.17 0.55 -0.67
C LEU A 57 6.18 0.81 0.48
N TYR A 58 4.87 0.82 0.20
CA TYR A 58 3.83 0.98 1.21
C TYR A 58 3.92 -0.13 2.28
N ILE A 59 3.99 -1.39 1.84
CA ILE A 59 4.10 -2.56 2.73
C ILE A 59 5.39 -2.49 3.56
N ARG A 60 6.55 -2.22 2.95
CA ARG A 60 7.82 -2.08 3.68
C ARG A 60 7.74 -0.99 4.74
N THR A 61 7.14 0.15 4.40
CA THR A 61 6.96 1.27 5.32
C THR A 61 6.08 0.88 6.51
N HIS A 62 5.04 0.07 6.29
CA HIS A 62 4.16 -0.42 7.35
C HIS A 62 4.90 -1.26 8.41
N TYR A 63 5.82 -2.13 7.99
CA TYR A 63 6.53 -3.04 8.90
C TYR A 63 7.86 -2.49 9.43
N LEU A 64 8.33 -1.34 8.93
CA LEU A 64 9.65 -0.80 9.28
C LEU A 64 9.76 -0.34 10.74
N LEU A 65 8.64 -0.05 11.40
CA LEU A 65 8.61 0.47 12.76
C LEU A 65 7.86 -0.47 13.72
N PRO A 66 8.39 -0.70 14.95
CA PRO A 66 9.68 -0.22 15.47
C PRO A 66 10.87 -0.96 14.84
N PRO A 67 12.11 -0.44 14.99
CA PRO A 67 13.30 -1.08 14.45
C PRO A 67 13.50 -2.54 14.92
N ARG A 68 13.68 -3.45 13.96
CA ARG A 68 13.97 -4.89 14.09
C ARG A 68 15.08 -5.28 13.11
N ARG A 69 15.52 -6.55 13.14
CA ARG A 69 16.47 -7.11 12.16
C ARG A 69 15.82 -7.19 10.78
N ILE A 70 16.63 -7.01 9.72
CA ILE A 70 16.16 -7.02 8.33
C ILE A 70 15.38 -8.29 7.98
N CYS A 71 15.83 -9.46 8.47
CA CYS A 71 15.15 -10.74 8.24
C CYS A 71 13.70 -10.74 8.74
N ALA A 72 13.42 -10.08 9.87
CA ALA A 72 12.06 -10.00 10.41
C ALA A 72 11.13 -9.22 9.48
N TYR A 73 11.61 -8.13 8.88
CA TYR A 73 10.82 -7.37 7.90
C TYR A 73 10.62 -8.16 6.61
N HIS A 74 11.66 -8.86 6.15
CA HIS A 74 11.61 -9.58 4.89
C HIS A 74 10.46 -10.59 4.86
N ASP A 75 10.37 -11.44 5.89
CA ASP A 75 9.32 -12.47 5.96
C ASP A 75 7.91 -11.86 5.99
N GLN A 76 7.73 -10.76 6.72
CA GLN A 76 6.46 -10.05 6.80
C GLN A 76 6.10 -9.40 5.46
N VAL A 77 7.06 -8.73 4.81
CA VAL A 77 6.86 -8.08 3.52
C VAL A 77 6.54 -9.12 2.45
N VAL A 78 7.33 -10.19 2.33
CA VAL A 78 7.11 -11.28 1.36
C VAL A 78 5.72 -11.90 1.51
N ALA A 79 5.25 -12.08 2.74
CA ALA A 79 3.90 -12.60 3.00
C ALA A 79 2.79 -11.69 2.47
N GLN A 80 3.01 -10.38 2.39
CA GLN A 80 2.04 -9.40 1.89
C GLN A 80 2.13 -9.13 0.39
N VAL A 81 3.33 -9.26 -0.19
CA VAL A 81 3.58 -8.88 -1.59
C VAL A 81 3.46 -10.03 -2.59
N ARG A 82 3.33 -11.27 -2.10
CA ARG A 82 2.97 -12.42 -2.94
C ARG A 82 1.59 -12.27 -3.60
N ALA A 83 1.45 -12.85 -4.79
CA ALA A 83 0.25 -12.71 -5.63
C ALA A 83 -1.05 -13.17 -4.94
N GLU A 84 -1.01 -14.22 -4.12
CA GLU A 84 -2.18 -14.71 -3.38
C GLU A 84 -2.72 -13.67 -2.38
N THR A 85 -1.81 -13.00 -1.68
CA THR A 85 -2.17 -11.97 -0.70
C THR A 85 -2.66 -10.71 -1.40
N GLN A 86 -1.98 -10.29 -2.48
CA GLN A 86 -2.47 -9.21 -3.34
C GLN A 86 -3.88 -9.48 -3.89
N ALA A 87 -4.14 -10.71 -4.35
CA ALA A 87 -5.48 -11.11 -4.79
C ALA A 87 -6.51 -11.06 -3.64
N SER A 88 -6.08 -11.26 -2.39
CA SER A 88 -6.93 -11.11 -1.21
C SER A 88 -7.22 -9.65 -0.88
N HIS A 89 -6.21 -8.79 -0.96
CA HIS A 89 -6.37 -7.34 -0.80
C HIS A 89 -7.32 -6.76 -1.85
N LEU A 90 -7.22 -7.21 -3.11
CA LEU A 90 -8.17 -6.79 -4.12
C LEU A 90 -9.62 -7.18 -3.78
N ARG A 91 -9.82 -8.37 -3.20
CA ARG A 91 -11.16 -8.80 -2.75
C ARG A 91 -11.68 -7.92 -1.62
N SER A 92 -10.85 -7.56 -0.64
CA SER A 92 -11.27 -6.69 0.47
C SER A 92 -11.54 -5.26 0.01
N LEU A 93 -10.83 -4.77 -1.02
CA LEU A 93 -11.06 -3.43 -1.58
C LEU A 93 -12.30 -3.35 -2.47
N SER A 94 -12.74 -4.46 -3.07
CA SER A 94 -13.82 -4.48 -4.08
C SER A 94 -15.11 -3.71 -3.71
N PRO A 95 -15.61 -3.74 -2.46
CA PRO A 95 -16.79 -2.96 -2.06
C PRO A 95 -16.62 -1.44 -2.10
N TYR A 96 -15.37 -0.96 -2.06
CA TYR A 96 -15.04 0.46 -1.96
C TYR A 96 -14.69 1.11 -3.30
N LEU A 97 -14.65 0.32 -4.37
CA LEU A 97 -14.18 0.77 -5.68
C LEU A 97 -15.27 1.46 -6.50
N THR A 98 -14.91 2.55 -7.14
CA THR A 98 -15.75 3.23 -8.13
C THR A 98 -15.78 2.44 -9.44
N ASP A 99 -16.71 2.78 -10.34
CA ASP A 99 -16.81 2.09 -11.62
C ASP A 99 -15.61 2.39 -12.55
N GLU A 100 -15.03 3.58 -12.44
CA GLU A 100 -13.76 3.91 -13.12
C GLU A 100 -12.62 3.02 -12.62
N GLU A 101 -12.49 2.85 -11.31
CA GLU A 101 -11.46 2.01 -10.70
C GLU A 101 -11.63 0.53 -11.10
N LYS A 102 -12.88 0.04 -11.18
CA LYS A 102 -13.19 -1.30 -11.68
C LYS A 102 -12.82 -1.48 -13.16
N GLU A 103 -12.96 -0.45 -13.99
CA GLU A 103 -12.52 -0.51 -15.38
C GLU A 103 -10.99 -0.60 -15.49
N ILE A 104 -10.25 0.13 -14.66
CA ILE A 104 -8.78 0.02 -14.57
C ILE A 104 -8.37 -1.40 -14.17
N LEU A 105 -9.03 -2.00 -13.18
CA LEU A 105 -8.80 -3.40 -12.79
C LEU A 105 -9.07 -4.37 -13.94
N ARG A 106 -10.17 -4.18 -14.68
CA ARG A 106 -10.52 -5.01 -15.83
C ARG A 106 -9.43 -4.96 -16.90
N ARG A 107 -8.89 -3.76 -17.18
CA ARG A 107 -7.78 -3.56 -18.12
C ARG A 107 -6.51 -4.27 -17.65
N GLY A 108 -6.14 -4.13 -16.37
CA GLY A 108 -5.00 -4.83 -15.78
C GLY A 108 -5.12 -6.35 -15.88
N ARG A 109 -6.27 -6.90 -15.51
CA ARG A 109 -6.57 -8.35 -15.64
C ARG A 109 -6.40 -8.86 -17.06
N ASN A 110 -6.88 -8.12 -18.05
CA ASN A 110 -6.81 -8.54 -19.46
C ASN A 110 -5.38 -8.43 -20.03
N ALA A 111 -4.54 -7.56 -19.45
CA ALA A 111 -3.13 -7.44 -19.82
C ALA A 111 -2.24 -8.49 -19.16
N ALA A 112 -2.70 -9.13 -18.07
CA ALA A 112 -1.98 -10.15 -17.32
C ALA A 112 -1.95 -11.50 -18.06
N ASN A 113 -1.17 -11.56 -19.13
CA ASN A 113 -0.96 -12.75 -19.96
C ASN A 113 0.42 -13.36 -19.69
N GLY A 114 0.55 -14.69 -19.76
CA GLY A 114 1.84 -15.37 -19.65
C GLY A 114 2.44 -15.43 -18.25
N GLY A 115 1.61 -15.40 -17.20
CA GLY A 115 2.04 -15.47 -15.82
C GLY A 115 2.80 -16.76 -15.44
N PRO A 116 3.43 -16.79 -14.25
CA PRO A 116 4.24 -17.93 -13.81
C PRO A 116 3.44 -19.24 -13.80
N ARG A 117 4.02 -20.33 -14.33
CA ARG A 117 3.35 -21.65 -14.41
C ARG A 117 2.87 -22.21 -13.07
N ARG A 118 3.49 -21.78 -11.96
CA ARG A 118 3.18 -22.26 -10.61
C ARG A 118 2.00 -21.53 -9.98
N LEU A 119 1.63 -20.35 -10.49
CA LEU A 119 0.51 -19.57 -9.98
C LEU A 119 -0.73 -19.90 -10.81
N SER A 120 -1.90 -19.90 -10.17
CA SER A 120 -3.15 -19.95 -10.93
C SER A 120 -3.27 -18.67 -11.79
N PRO A 121 -3.74 -18.78 -13.04
CA PRO A 121 -3.92 -17.61 -13.90
C PRO A 121 -4.81 -16.54 -13.25
N GLU A 122 -5.84 -16.96 -12.50
CA GLU A 122 -6.75 -16.05 -11.80
C GLU A 122 -6.06 -15.26 -10.68
N VAL A 123 -5.21 -15.90 -9.87
CA VAL A 123 -4.45 -15.21 -8.81
C VAL A 123 -3.47 -14.21 -9.42
N TYR A 124 -2.75 -14.62 -10.46
CA TYR A 124 -1.83 -13.73 -11.17
C TYR A 124 -2.57 -12.52 -11.76
N GLN A 125 -3.68 -12.76 -12.46
CA GLN A 125 -4.54 -11.72 -13.00
C GLN A 125 -5.06 -10.74 -11.95
N LYS A 126 -5.48 -11.25 -10.79
CA LYS A 126 -5.95 -10.41 -9.67
C LYS A 126 -4.80 -9.56 -9.10
N ALA A 127 -3.64 -10.15 -8.85
CA ALA A 127 -2.47 -9.42 -8.38
C ALA A 127 -2.06 -8.29 -9.35
N THR A 128 -1.88 -8.63 -10.64
CA THR A 128 -1.53 -7.63 -11.66
C THR A 128 -2.60 -6.56 -11.81
N SER A 129 -3.90 -6.90 -11.69
CA SER A 129 -4.94 -5.88 -11.71
C SER A 129 -4.85 -4.90 -10.53
N LEU A 130 -4.54 -5.38 -9.32
CA LEU A 130 -4.31 -4.54 -8.16
C LEU A 130 -3.12 -3.59 -8.39
N GLU A 131 -1.99 -4.12 -8.87
CA GLU A 131 -0.80 -3.34 -9.24
C GLU A 131 -1.16 -2.25 -10.26
N THR A 132 -1.92 -2.59 -11.32
CA THR A 132 -2.40 -1.62 -12.31
C THR A 132 -3.21 -0.49 -11.64
N LEU A 133 -4.15 -0.81 -10.75
CA LEU A 133 -4.95 0.21 -10.05
C LEU A 133 -4.07 1.11 -9.16
N ILE A 134 -3.13 0.53 -8.43
CA ILE A 134 -2.20 1.26 -7.56
C ILE A 134 -1.35 2.23 -8.39
N GLY A 135 -0.78 1.78 -9.50
CA GLY A 135 0.02 2.62 -10.38
C GLY A 135 -0.79 3.75 -11.02
N TYR A 136 -2.02 3.47 -11.44
CA TYR A 136 -2.94 4.48 -11.96
C TYR A 136 -3.26 5.57 -10.93
N LEU A 137 -3.68 5.17 -9.72
CA LEU A 137 -4.02 6.11 -8.66
C LEU A 137 -2.77 6.85 -8.15
N TYR A 138 -1.62 6.21 -8.13
CA TYR A 138 -0.36 6.87 -7.78
C TYR A 138 -0.09 8.08 -8.69
N LEU A 139 -0.29 7.94 -10.01
CA LEU A 139 -0.03 9.00 -10.97
C LEU A 139 -1.16 10.04 -11.06
N LYS A 140 -2.41 9.64 -10.84
CA LYS A 140 -3.59 10.49 -11.08
C LYS A 140 -4.24 11.06 -9.82
N ASN A 141 -4.29 10.28 -8.73
CA ASN A 141 -4.98 10.64 -7.49
C ASN A 141 -4.32 10.00 -6.25
N PRO A 142 -3.17 10.52 -5.80
CA PRO A 142 -2.44 9.99 -4.64
C PRO A 142 -3.28 9.98 -3.34
N GLN A 143 -4.20 10.92 -3.20
CA GLN A 143 -5.10 10.99 -2.05
C GLN A 143 -6.04 9.78 -2.02
N ARG A 144 -6.63 9.44 -3.17
CA ARG A 144 -7.47 8.24 -3.31
C ARG A 144 -6.66 6.96 -3.13
N LEU A 145 -5.44 6.90 -3.64
CA LEU A 145 -4.52 5.79 -3.37
C LEU A 145 -4.34 5.57 -1.86
N ASN A 146 -4.01 6.62 -1.12
CA ASN A 146 -3.82 6.55 0.33
C ASN A 146 -5.08 6.09 1.07
N GLN A 147 -6.27 6.50 0.62
CA GLN A 147 -7.54 6.01 1.17
C GLN A 147 -7.69 4.49 0.98
N LEU A 148 -7.47 3.98 -0.23
CA LEU A 148 -7.61 2.54 -0.50
C LEU A 148 -6.54 1.72 0.24
N LEU A 149 -5.29 2.15 0.23
CA LEU A 149 -4.22 1.46 0.96
C LEU A 149 -4.49 1.43 2.47
N GLY A 150 -5.06 2.50 3.02
CA GLY A 150 -5.46 2.55 4.43
C GLY A 150 -6.57 1.59 4.84
N LEU A 151 -7.30 0.99 3.88
CA LEU A 151 -8.31 -0.04 4.12
C LEU A 151 -7.74 -1.46 4.15
N LEU A 152 -6.45 -1.63 3.85
CA LEU A 152 -5.81 -2.94 3.87
C LEU A 152 -5.60 -3.44 5.30
N GLU A 153 -6.07 -4.65 5.58
CA GLU A 153 -5.87 -5.32 6.87
C GLU A 153 -4.46 -5.93 6.93
N LEU A 154 -3.48 -5.12 7.33
CA LEU A 154 -2.11 -5.55 7.53
C LEU A 154 -1.92 -5.99 8.99
N ASN A 155 -1.80 -7.30 9.21
CA ASN A 155 -1.64 -7.86 10.55
C ASN A 155 -0.32 -7.43 11.19
N LYS A 156 -0.38 -6.90 12.41
CA LYS A 156 0.79 -6.68 13.27
C LYS A 156 1.03 -7.92 14.12
N ILE A 157 2.24 -8.48 14.05
CA ILE A 157 2.75 -9.51 14.97
C ILE A 157 3.69 -8.86 15.99
#